data_AF-A0A957YGT6-F1
#
_entry.id   AF-A0A957YGT6-F1
#
_cell.length_a   1.000
_cell.length_b   1.000
_cell.length_c   1.000
_cell.angle_alpha   90.00
_cell.angle_beta   90.00
_cell.angle_gamma   90.00
#
_symmetry.space_group_name_H-M   'P 1'
#
loop_
_entity.id
_entity.type
_entity.pdbx_description
1 polymer ?
#
loop_
_entity_poly.entity_id
_entity_poly.type
_entity_poly.pdbx_seq_one_letter_code
_entity_poly.pdbx_strand_id
1 'polypeptide(L)'
;MKPKLNLVKSSYKAEGEETYHGMIQHSETLTQEDLLDEMEWHNSTLTKTDMRAFLESHERTIIRALQKGKRVVTNLVHYQLSAKGTFTDENEPFDEMRHSVGASVSQGPLLRQAINNKTVSLKRGQTIKPTPRLDSYTNLHNSDPNTVLSPTYNARLDGDKLRFDPTDPEQGVFLTPIADNNGLLADRTPIRVTDYAQLGNRSIIFRVPDGLSPAAYKVEVRRRFGKTRLATGTLENALVVV
;
A
#
# COMPACT_ATOMS: atom_id res chain seq x y z
N MET A 1 18.31 -1.28 13.63
CA MET A 1 18.77 -2.39 12.76
C MET A 1 19.24 -1.83 11.41
N LYS A 2 20.26 -2.38 10.73
CA LYS A 2 20.68 -1.89 9.40
C LYS A 2 19.61 -2.21 8.32
N PRO A 3 19.24 -1.27 7.44
CA PRO A 3 18.26 -1.54 6.38
C PRO A 3 18.76 -2.66 5.44
N LYS A 4 17.85 -3.53 5.00
CA LYS A 4 18.16 -4.64 4.09
C LYS A 4 17.88 -4.22 2.65
N LEU A 5 18.83 -4.44 1.74
CA LEU A 5 18.66 -4.26 0.30
C LEU A 5 18.36 -5.61 -0.34
N ASN A 6 17.18 -5.73 -0.93
CA ASN A 6 16.74 -6.89 -1.69
C ASN A 6 16.83 -6.59 -3.19
N LEU A 7 17.16 -7.61 -3.98
CA LEU A 7 17.13 -7.51 -5.44
C LEU A 7 15.82 -8.08 -5.96
N VAL A 8 15.10 -7.30 -6.75
CA VAL A 8 13.85 -7.69 -7.40
C VAL A 8 14.08 -7.71 -8.90
N LYS A 9 13.71 -8.81 -9.55
CA LYS A 9 13.84 -8.95 -11.00
C LYS A 9 13.02 -7.87 -11.70
N SER A 10 13.67 -7.14 -12.60
CA SER A 10 13.03 -6.10 -13.40
C SER A 10 12.32 -6.72 -14.60
N SER A 11 11.23 -6.07 -15.05
CA SER A 11 10.54 -6.39 -16.30
C SER A 11 11.24 -5.80 -17.53
N TYR A 12 12.17 -4.86 -17.34
CA TYR A 12 12.96 -4.28 -18.41
C TYR A 12 14.11 -5.21 -18.78
N LYS A 13 14.13 -5.71 -20.03
CA LYS A 13 15.27 -6.44 -20.57
C LYS A 13 16.18 -5.45 -21.28
N ALA A 14 17.35 -5.16 -20.69
CA ALA A 14 18.45 -4.61 -21.47
C ALA A 14 19.11 -5.79 -22.19
N GLU A 15 19.22 -5.73 -23.52
CA GLU A 15 20.03 -6.59 -24.39
C GLU A 15 20.33 -8.01 -23.87
N GLY A 16 19.30 -8.85 -23.72
CA GLY A 16 19.47 -10.27 -23.43
C GLY A 16 19.86 -10.65 -21.99
N GLU A 17 20.09 -9.69 -21.09
CA GLU A 17 20.46 -9.96 -19.70
C GLU A 17 19.29 -9.77 -18.72
N GLU A 18 19.31 -10.57 -17.64
CA GLU A 18 18.36 -10.40 -16.54
C GLU A 18 18.74 -9.18 -15.70
N THR A 19 17.93 -8.13 -15.74
CA THR A 19 18.16 -6.95 -14.90
C THR A 19 17.40 -7.03 -13.57
N TYR A 20 17.96 -6.46 -12.51
CA TYR A 20 17.39 -6.41 -11.16
C TYR A 20 17.43 -4.96 -10.66
N HIS A 21 16.40 -4.53 -9.93
CA HIS A 21 16.42 -3.27 -9.20
C HIS A 21 16.51 -3.51 -7.69
N GLY A 22 17.18 -2.60 -7.00
CA GLY A 22 17.30 -2.62 -5.54
C GLY A 22 16.00 -2.14 -4.88
N MET A 23 15.50 -2.92 -3.93
CA MET A 23 14.38 -2.56 -3.07
C MET A 23 14.85 -2.58 -1.61
N ILE A 24 14.74 -1.44 -0.92
CA ILE A 24 15.02 -1.38 0.51
C ILE A 24 13.83 -2.00 1.25
N GLN A 25 14.11 -2.94 2.14
CA GLN A 25 13.13 -3.47 3.07
C GLN A 25 13.16 -2.65 4.36
N HIS A 26 12.03 -2.01 4.63
CA HIS A 26 11.77 -1.31 5.89
C HIS A 26 11.45 -2.33 6.99
N SER A 27 12.00 -2.13 8.20
CA SER A 27 11.72 -2.99 9.35
C SER A 27 10.39 -2.68 10.01
N GLU A 28 10.03 -1.40 10.03
CA GLU A 28 8.85 -0.85 10.68
C GLU A 28 8.46 0.48 10.02
N THR A 29 7.24 0.92 10.32
CA THR A 29 6.74 2.25 9.98
C THR A 29 6.51 3.00 11.29
N LEU A 30 7.12 4.16 11.44
CA LEU A 30 6.93 5.03 12.60
C LEU A 30 5.97 6.16 12.26
N THR A 31 5.03 6.42 13.17
CA THR A 31 4.15 7.59 13.14
C THR A 31 4.79 8.78 13.84
N GLN A 32 4.17 9.95 13.74
CA GLN A 32 4.60 11.12 14.52
C GLN A 32 4.58 10.87 16.04
N GLU A 33 3.61 10.08 16.52
CA GLU A 33 3.50 9.76 17.95
C GLU A 33 4.64 8.83 18.39
N ASP A 34 4.99 7.83 17.56
CA ASP A 34 6.12 6.94 17.82
C ASP A 34 7.45 7.73 17.83
N LEU A 35 7.61 8.69 16.91
CA LEU A 35 8.78 9.58 16.90
C LEU A 35 8.86 10.40 18.19
N LEU A 36 7.73 10.92 18.69
CA LEU A 36 7.70 11.66 19.97
C LEU A 36 8.07 10.76 21.16
N ASP A 37 7.73 9.47 21.12
CA ASP A 37 8.14 8.50 22.14
C ASP A 37 9.64 8.18 22.07
N GLU A 38 10.21 8.11 20.87
CA GLU A 38 11.63 7.84 20.66
C GLU A 38 12.55 9.05 20.90
N MET A 39 12.02 10.27 20.93
CA MET A 39 12.81 11.48 21.14
C MET A 39 13.56 11.45 22.47
N GLU A 40 14.86 11.73 22.44
CA GLU A 40 15.68 11.84 23.65
C GLU A 40 15.46 13.21 24.33
N TRP A 41 14.74 13.22 25.45
CA TRP A 41 14.32 14.41 26.20
C TRP A 41 15.37 14.98 27.16
N HIS A 42 16.66 14.95 26.81
CA HIS A 42 17.73 15.33 27.74
C HIS A 42 17.52 16.73 28.33
N ASN A 43 17.33 16.80 29.65
CA ASN A 43 17.21 18.03 30.43
C ASN A 43 16.17 19.05 29.90
N SER A 44 15.11 18.57 29.26
CA SER A 44 14.04 19.43 28.73
C SER A 44 12.93 19.64 29.75
N THR A 45 12.47 20.89 29.90
CA THR A 45 11.24 21.20 30.65
C THR A 45 9.97 20.98 29.81
N LEU A 46 10.12 20.66 28.52
CA LEU A 46 8.99 20.47 27.61
C LEU A 46 8.44 19.06 27.78
N THR A 47 7.12 18.97 27.91
CA THR A 47 6.42 17.70 27.92
C THR A 47 6.20 17.18 26.50
N LYS A 48 5.90 15.87 26.36
CA LYS A 48 5.48 15.28 25.08
C LYS A 48 4.28 16.03 24.48
N THR A 49 3.37 16.50 25.33
CA THR A 49 2.21 17.29 24.94
C THR A 49 2.59 18.65 24.37
N ASP A 50 3.55 19.35 24.99
CA ASP A 50 4.02 20.65 24.49
C ASP A 50 4.67 20.50 23.11
N MET A 51 5.45 19.44 22.90
CA MET A 51 6.07 19.19 21.60
C MET A 51 5.07 18.76 20.53
N ARG A 52 4.04 17.99 20.90
CA ARG A 52 2.94 17.70 19.98
C ARG A 52 2.28 19.00 19.51
N ALA A 53 1.95 19.89 20.44
CA ALA A 53 1.38 21.19 20.10
C ALA A 53 2.32 22.04 19.24
N PHE A 54 3.62 22.00 19.51
CA PHE A 54 4.64 22.67 18.68
C PHE A 54 4.67 22.12 17.25
N LEU A 55 4.70 20.80 17.06
CA LEU A 55 4.72 20.16 15.74
C LEU A 55 3.46 20.50 14.95
N GLU A 56 2.27 20.41 15.57
CA GLU A 56 1.02 20.80 14.93
C GLU A 56 1.02 22.27 14.49
N SER A 57 1.54 23.16 15.33
CA SER A 57 1.67 24.59 15.01
C SER A 57 2.66 24.82 13.86
N HIS A 58 3.77 24.09 13.85
CA HIS A 58 4.77 24.12 12.79
C HIS A 58 4.16 23.68 11.44
N GLU A 59 3.47 22.54 11.40
CA GLU A 59 2.79 22.01 10.22
C GLU A 59 1.74 22.98 9.67
N ARG A 60 0.89 23.54 10.54
CA ARG A 60 -0.09 24.55 10.15
C ARG A 60 0.55 25.79 9.55
N THR A 61 1.72 26.17 10.04
CA THR A 61 2.49 27.30 9.50
C THR A 61 2.99 27.00 8.09
N ILE A 62 3.50 25.79 7.84
CA ILE A 62 3.92 25.33 6.51
C ILE A 62 2.73 25.34 5.55
N ILE A 63 1.59 24.76 5.95
CA ILE A 63 0.37 24.71 5.13
C ILE A 63 -0.08 26.12 4.74
N ARG A 64 -0.16 27.04 5.71
CA ARG A 64 -0.54 28.44 5.45
C ARG A 64 0.44 29.16 4.54
N ALA A 65 1.74 28.85 4.61
CA ALA A 65 2.72 29.43 3.72
C ALA A 65 2.53 28.93 2.27
N LEU A 66 2.30 27.62 2.08
CA LEU A 66 2.01 27.03 0.79
C LEU A 66 0.72 27.58 0.17
N GLN A 67 -0.35 27.71 0.96
CA GLN A 67 -1.62 28.33 0.53
C GLN A 67 -1.46 29.77 0.06
N LYS A 68 -0.42 30.48 0.52
CA LYS A 68 -0.05 31.83 0.08
C LYS A 68 0.93 31.83 -1.09
N GLY A 69 1.14 30.69 -1.76
CA GLY A 69 2.05 30.54 -2.90
C GLY A 69 3.53 30.56 -2.56
N LYS A 70 3.90 30.47 -1.27
CA LYS A 70 5.31 30.47 -0.85
C LYS A 70 5.90 29.08 -0.98
N ARG A 71 7.20 29.00 -1.29
CA ARG A 71 8.00 27.78 -1.09
C ARG A 71 8.50 27.74 0.35
N VAL A 72 8.56 26.55 0.94
CA VAL A 72 9.04 26.36 2.31
C VAL A 72 10.19 25.37 2.30
N VAL A 73 11.31 25.73 2.91
CA VAL A 73 12.48 24.88 3.07
C VAL A 73 12.71 24.64 4.55
N THR A 74 12.61 23.38 4.97
CA THR A 74 13.03 22.92 6.30
C THR A 74 14.30 22.10 6.18
N ASN A 75 14.89 21.71 7.31
CA ASN A 75 16.10 20.90 7.32
C ASN A 75 15.91 19.53 6.64
N LEU A 76 14.71 18.95 6.73
CA LEU A 76 14.42 17.61 6.21
C LEU A 76 13.72 17.63 4.85
N VAL A 77 12.93 18.68 4.56
CA VAL A 77 12.04 18.69 3.38
C VAL A 77 11.97 20.07 2.75
N HIS A 78 11.97 20.11 1.41
CA HIS A 78 11.54 21.28 0.64
C HIS A 78 10.11 21.06 0.16
N TYR A 79 9.23 22.01 0.42
CA TYR A 79 7.82 22.01 0.02
C TYR A 79 7.56 23.09 -1.02
N GLN A 80 6.87 22.74 -2.09
CA GLN A 80 6.37 23.69 -3.08
C GLN A 80 5.03 23.22 -3.66
N LEU A 81 4.22 24.15 -4.16
CA LEU A 81 3.06 23.82 -4.96
C LEU A 81 3.48 23.29 -6.33
N SER A 82 2.70 22.37 -6.86
CA SER A 82 2.85 21.81 -8.20
C SER A 82 1.50 21.76 -8.89
N ALA A 83 1.43 22.15 -10.15
CA ALA A 83 0.26 21.93 -10.98
C ALA A 83 0.44 20.65 -11.82
N LYS A 84 -0.65 19.91 -12.03
CA LYS A 84 -0.76 18.78 -12.96
C LYS A 84 -1.90 19.04 -13.93
N GLY A 85 -1.79 18.46 -15.11
CA GLY A 85 -2.72 18.69 -16.22
C GLY A 85 -2.00 19.37 -17.39
N THR A 86 -2.61 19.31 -18.57
CA THR A 86 -2.05 19.90 -19.79
C THR A 86 -2.92 21.09 -20.20
N PHE A 87 -2.28 22.24 -20.40
CA PHE A 87 -2.88 23.42 -20.99
C PHE A 87 -2.67 23.36 -22.51
N THR A 88 -3.72 23.62 -23.26
CA THR A 88 -3.76 23.59 -24.73
C THR A 88 -3.55 24.96 -25.36
N ASP A 89 -3.73 26.03 -24.58
CA ASP A 89 -3.49 27.41 -24.98
C ASP A 89 -2.82 28.20 -23.84
N GLU A 90 -2.06 29.25 -24.17
CA GLU A 90 -1.35 30.10 -23.20
C GLU A 90 -2.29 30.93 -22.31
N ASN A 91 -3.50 31.20 -22.78
CA ASN A 91 -4.53 31.96 -22.07
C ASN A 91 -5.63 31.04 -21.49
N GLU A 92 -5.46 29.71 -21.55
CA GLU A 92 -6.45 28.77 -21.03
C GLU A 92 -6.58 28.94 -19.50
N PRO A 93 -7.79 29.22 -18.98
CA PRO A 93 -8.00 29.34 -17.54
C PRO A 93 -7.84 27.99 -16.84
N PHE A 94 -7.64 28.02 -15.52
CA PHE A 94 -7.58 26.79 -14.74
C PHE A 94 -8.96 26.10 -14.73
N ASP A 95 -9.00 24.90 -15.30
CA ASP A 95 -10.17 24.01 -15.26
C ASP A 95 -9.96 22.94 -14.17
N GLU A 96 -10.75 22.99 -13.10
CA GLU A 96 -10.69 22.03 -11.98
C GLU A 96 -10.99 20.58 -12.39
N MET A 97 -11.63 20.34 -13.54
CA MET A 97 -11.87 18.98 -14.05
C MET A 97 -10.64 18.39 -14.75
N ARG A 98 -9.75 19.24 -15.29
CA ARG A 98 -8.58 18.83 -16.08
C ARG A 98 -7.25 19.08 -15.37
N HIS A 99 -7.21 20.08 -14.51
CA HIS A 99 -6.03 20.57 -13.84
C HIS A 99 -6.17 20.36 -12.33
N SER A 100 -5.06 20.07 -11.66
CA SER A 100 -5.03 19.93 -10.21
C SER A 100 -3.81 20.59 -9.61
N VAL A 101 -3.96 21.16 -8.43
CA VAL A 101 -2.85 21.68 -7.62
C VAL A 101 -2.55 20.68 -6.52
N GLY A 102 -1.28 20.32 -6.39
CA GLY A 102 -0.76 19.47 -5.32
C GLY A 102 0.50 20.07 -4.70
N ALA A 103 1.13 19.30 -3.82
CA ALA A 103 2.44 19.63 -3.27
C ALA A 103 3.50 18.69 -3.85
N SER A 104 4.64 19.27 -4.24
CA SER A 104 5.87 18.55 -4.53
C SER A 104 6.80 18.68 -3.33
N VAL A 105 7.34 17.55 -2.89
CA VAL A 105 8.31 17.49 -1.79
C VAL A 105 9.64 16.90 -2.27
N SER A 106 10.75 17.47 -1.81
CA SER A 106 12.09 16.94 -2.07
C SER A 106 12.95 16.97 -0.80
N GLN A 107 14.08 16.25 -0.82
CA GLN A 107 14.99 16.17 0.34
C GLN A 107 15.55 17.55 0.70
N GLY A 108 15.45 17.89 1.99
CA GLY A 108 16.10 19.05 2.58
C GLY A 108 17.61 18.85 2.80
N PRO A 109 18.34 19.92 3.15
CA PRO A 109 19.80 19.90 3.22
C PRO A 109 20.34 18.89 4.25
N LEU A 110 19.73 18.81 5.43
CA LEU A 110 20.19 17.93 6.51
C LEU A 110 19.94 16.46 6.13
N LEU A 111 18.76 16.14 5.60
CA LEU A 111 18.44 14.79 5.16
C LEU A 111 19.34 14.34 4.00
N ARG A 112 19.58 15.25 3.04
CA ARG A 112 20.48 15.00 1.90
C ARG A 112 21.90 14.69 2.38
N GLN A 113 22.43 15.44 3.34
CA GLN A 113 23.76 15.20 3.90
C GLN A 113 23.82 13.86 4.65
N ALA A 114 22.83 13.57 5.50
CA ALA A 114 22.80 12.34 6.30
C ALA A 114 22.76 11.07 5.44
N ILE A 115 22.01 11.08 4.34
CA ILE A 115 21.83 9.91 3.46
C ILE A 115 22.95 9.78 2.43
N ASN A 116 23.42 10.88 1.83
CA ASN A 116 24.45 10.81 0.78
C ASN A 116 25.85 10.51 1.32
N ASN A 117 26.12 10.76 2.61
CA ASN A 117 27.42 10.46 3.23
C ASN A 117 27.67 8.96 3.49
N LYS A 118 26.92 8.04 2.85
CA LYS A 118 27.04 6.57 2.97
C LYS A 118 26.88 6.02 4.40
N THR A 119 26.33 6.81 5.33
CA THR A 119 26.05 6.38 6.71
C THR A 119 25.05 5.22 6.76
N VAL A 120 24.20 5.10 5.74
CA VAL A 120 23.26 3.99 5.58
C VAL A 120 23.99 2.75 5.06
N SER A 121 24.53 1.95 5.99
CA SER A 121 25.06 0.62 5.67
C SER A 121 23.91 -0.33 5.32
N LEU A 122 23.85 -0.79 4.07
CA LEU A 122 22.89 -1.80 3.62
C LEU A 122 23.40 -3.22 3.95
N LYS A 123 22.54 -4.08 4.48
CA LYS A 123 22.79 -5.54 4.49
C LYS A 123 22.16 -6.15 3.24
N ARG A 124 22.85 -7.04 2.54
CA ARG A 124 22.25 -7.82 1.45
C ARG A 124 21.14 -8.68 2.04
N GLY A 125 19.90 -8.40 1.67
CA GLY A 125 18.79 -9.27 2.01
C GLY A 125 18.64 -10.38 0.96
N GLN A 126 17.83 -11.39 1.28
CA GLN A 126 17.54 -12.47 0.35
C GLN A 126 16.69 -11.93 -0.81
N THR A 127 16.85 -12.47 -2.01
CA THR A 127 15.97 -12.16 -3.15
C THR A 127 14.51 -12.29 -2.70
N ILE A 128 13.78 -11.17 -2.60
CA ILE A 128 12.34 -11.22 -2.27
C ILE A 128 11.69 -11.91 -3.45
N LYS A 129 11.23 -13.14 -3.21
CA LYS A 129 10.49 -13.88 -4.23
C LYS A 129 9.14 -13.16 -4.42
N PRO A 130 8.76 -12.82 -5.67
CA PRO A 130 7.56 -12.02 -5.94
C PRO A 130 6.30 -12.76 -5.47
N THR A 131 5.52 -12.14 -4.58
CA THR A 131 4.28 -12.69 -4.00
C THR A 131 3.10 -11.77 -4.37
N PRO A 132 1.86 -12.27 -4.52
CA PRO A 132 0.69 -11.43 -4.78
C PRO A 132 0.45 -10.51 -3.57
N ARG A 133 0.06 -9.27 -3.82
CA ARG A 133 -0.28 -8.30 -2.77
C ARG A 133 -1.71 -7.81 -3.00
N LEU A 134 -2.53 -7.84 -1.96
CA LEU A 134 -3.91 -7.38 -1.98
C LEU A 134 -3.93 -6.04 -1.24
N ASP A 135 -4.35 -4.99 -1.92
CA ASP A 135 -4.34 -3.61 -1.40
C ASP A 135 -5.73 -3.22 -0.89
N SER A 136 -6.80 -3.55 -1.64
CA SER A 136 -8.17 -3.24 -1.23
C SER A 136 -9.21 -4.20 -1.79
N TYR A 137 -10.36 -4.23 -1.14
CA TYR A 137 -11.57 -4.92 -1.58
C TYR A 137 -12.69 -3.89 -1.74
N THR A 138 -13.53 -4.06 -2.76
CA THR A 138 -14.70 -3.21 -3.01
C THR A 138 -15.89 -4.08 -3.38
N ASN A 139 -16.97 -3.95 -2.62
CA ASN A 139 -18.25 -4.57 -2.94
C ASN A 139 -18.90 -3.78 -4.10
N LEU A 140 -19.38 -4.47 -5.13
CA LEU A 140 -20.03 -3.84 -6.29
C LEU A 140 -21.57 -3.95 -6.24
N HIS A 141 -22.14 -4.46 -5.14
CA HIS A 141 -23.59 -4.55 -4.95
C HIS A 141 -24.22 -3.26 -4.40
N ASN A 142 -23.65 -2.72 -3.32
CA ASN A 142 -24.15 -1.55 -2.62
C ASN A 142 -23.05 -0.49 -2.45
N SER A 143 -23.44 0.75 -2.16
CA SER A 143 -22.54 1.87 -1.87
C SER A 143 -21.95 1.83 -0.44
N ASP A 144 -21.90 0.64 0.18
CA ASP A 144 -21.56 0.41 1.60
C ASP A 144 -20.35 -0.55 1.73
N PRO A 145 -19.73 -0.71 2.92
CA PRO A 145 -18.29 -0.62 3.10
C PRO A 145 -17.50 -1.78 2.47
N ASN A 146 -16.23 -1.48 2.16
CA ASN A 146 -15.15 -2.35 1.68
C ASN A 146 -14.82 -3.57 2.59
N THR A 147 -15.74 -3.97 3.46
CA THR A 147 -15.63 -5.03 4.47
C THR A 147 -16.73 -6.08 4.36
N VAL A 148 -17.71 -5.92 3.46
CA VAL A 148 -18.85 -6.86 3.32
C VAL A 148 -18.70 -7.76 2.09
N LEU A 149 -18.80 -9.08 2.30
CA LEU A 149 -18.98 -10.07 1.25
C LEU A 149 -20.48 -10.24 1.01
N SER A 150 -20.97 -9.82 -0.16
CA SER A 150 -22.37 -10.03 -0.57
C SER A 150 -22.44 -11.22 -1.53
N PRO A 151 -22.95 -12.40 -1.09
CA PRO A 151 -23.11 -13.56 -1.95
C PRO A 151 -23.86 -13.24 -3.25
N THR A 152 -23.58 -13.97 -4.33
CA THR A 152 -24.18 -13.81 -5.66
C THR A 152 -23.80 -12.51 -6.41
N TYR A 153 -23.28 -11.48 -5.72
CA TYR A 153 -22.86 -10.22 -6.32
C TYR A 153 -21.37 -10.17 -6.66
N ASN A 154 -20.99 -9.22 -7.51
CA ASN A 154 -19.60 -9.01 -7.89
C ASN A 154 -18.85 -8.24 -6.81
N ALA A 155 -17.60 -8.60 -6.64
CA ALA A 155 -16.65 -7.88 -5.83
C ALA A 155 -15.37 -7.62 -6.63
N ARG A 156 -14.70 -6.52 -6.30
CA ARG A 156 -13.42 -6.13 -6.88
C ARG A 156 -12.32 -6.22 -5.83
N LEU A 157 -11.20 -6.82 -6.22
CA LEU A 157 -9.99 -6.90 -5.43
C LEU A 157 -8.87 -6.20 -6.19
N ASP A 158 -8.30 -5.14 -5.60
CA ASP A 158 -7.18 -4.40 -6.18
C ASP A 158 -5.88 -4.75 -5.46
N GLY A 159 -4.77 -4.68 -6.18
CA GLY A 159 -3.46 -5.05 -5.66
C GLY A 159 -2.36 -5.10 -6.72
N ASP A 160 -1.38 -5.97 -6.49
CA ASP A 160 -0.31 -6.25 -7.45
C ASP A 160 -0.04 -7.75 -7.58
N LYS A 161 0.39 -8.16 -8.77
CA LYS A 161 0.73 -9.54 -9.13
C LYS A 161 -0.41 -10.54 -8.92
N LEU A 162 -1.66 -10.09 -9.13
CA LEU A 162 -2.86 -10.89 -8.87
C LEU A 162 -3.22 -11.90 -9.97
N ARG A 163 -2.76 -11.69 -11.21
CA ARG A 163 -3.11 -12.56 -12.35
C ARG A 163 -2.58 -13.98 -12.17
N PHE A 164 -3.46 -14.96 -12.23
CA PHE A 164 -3.14 -16.38 -12.15
C PHE A 164 -3.74 -17.18 -13.31
N ASP A 165 -3.44 -18.48 -13.37
CA ASP A 165 -4.06 -19.41 -14.30
C ASP A 165 -5.33 -20.02 -13.67
N PRO A 166 -6.55 -19.74 -14.16
CA PRO A 166 -7.78 -20.25 -13.57
C PRO A 166 -7.98 -21.76 -13.79
N THR A 167 -7.22 -22.38 -14.71
CA THR A 167 -7.27 -23.83 -14.97
C THR A 167 -6.46 -24.64 -13.96
N ASP A 168 -5.51 -24.02 -13.26
CA ASP A 168 -4.77 -24.64 -12.16
C ASP A 168 -5.61 -24.57 -10.87
N PRO A 169 -6.04 -25.71 -10.30
CA PRO A 169 -6.88 -25.73 -9.10
C PRO A 169 -6.16 -25.19 -7.85
N GLU A 170 -4.83 -25.19 -7.83
CA GLU A 170 -4.05 -24.62 -6.72
C GLU A 170 -4.01 -23.08 -6.75
N GLN A 171 -4.39 -22.49 -7.87
CA GLN A 171 -4.45 -21.04 -8.09
C GLN A 171 -5.89 -20.53 -8.05
N GLY A 172 -6.08 -19.30 -7.57
CA GLY A 172 -7.42 -18.74 -7.42
C GLY A 172 -7.53 -17.70 -6.32
N VAL A 173 -8.71 -17.10 -6.22
CA VAL A 173 -9.17 -16.41 -5.02
C VAL A 173 -9.79 -17.46 -4.08
N PHE A 174 -9.39 -17.43 -2.81
CA PHE A 174 -9.88 -18.34 -1.77
C PHE A 174 -10.47 -17.53 -0.61
N LEU A 175 -11.66 -17.93 -0.16
CA LEU A 175 -12.35 -17.38 0.99
C LEU A 175 -12.27 -18.40 2.12
N THR A 176 -11.54 -18.08 3.18
CA THR A 176 -11.34 -19.00 4.32
C THR A 176 -12.11 -18.48 5.53
N PRO A 177 -13.04 -19.26 6.12
CA PRO A 177 -13.75 -18.86 7.33
C PRO A 177 -12.79 -18.61 8.50
N ILE A 178 -12.99 -17.51 9.21
CA ILE A 178 -12.30 -17.17 10.46
C ILE A 178 -13.24 -17.55 11.60
N ALA A 179 -12.73 -18.33 12.56
CA ALA A 179 -13.49 -18.72 13.75
C ALA A 179 -14.00 -17.48 14.49
N ASP A 180 -15.22 -17.58 15.04
CA ASP A 180 -15.73 -16.59 15.97
C ASP A 180 -14.90 -16.57 17.26
N ASN A 181 -15.14 -15.58 18.14
CA ASN A 181 -14.45 -15.46 19.43
C ASN A 181 -14.68 -16.67 20.37
N ASN A 182 -15.58 -17.60 20.02
CA ASN A 182 -15.89 -18.81 20.78
C ASN A 182 -15.21 -20.07 20.19
N GLY A 183 -14.43 -19.95 19.11
CA GLY A 183 -13.58 -21.02 18.60
C GLY A 183 -14.29 -22.19 17.91
N LEU A 184 -15.58 -22.06 17.58
CA LEU A 184 -16.39 -23.15 17.04
C LEU A 184 -16.86 -22.83 15.60
N LEU A 185 -15.97 -23.00 14.63
CA LEU A 185 -16.36 -23.30 13.26
C LEU A 185 -15.98 -24.75 12.94
N ALA A 186 -17.00 -25.57 12.70
CA ALA A 186 -16.84 -27.00 12.39
C ALA A 186 -16.12 -27.26 11.06
N ASP A 187 -16.14 -26.28 10.14
CA ASP A 187 -15.48 -26.36 8.85
C ASP A 187 -14.75 -25.05 8.54
N ARG A 188 -13.44 -25.15 8.27
CA ARG A 188 -12.55 -24.02 7.91
C ARG A 188 -11.97 -24.21 6.50
N THR A 189 -12.61 -25.07 5.69
CA THR A 189 -12.15 -25.38 4.34
C THR A 189 -12.17 -24.10 3.49
N PRO A 190 -11.05 -23.74 2.84
CA PRO A 190 -11.03 -22.61 1.92
C PRO A 190 -11.97 -22.83 0.74
N ILE A 191 -12.88 -21.89 0.51
CA ILE A 191 -13.81 -21.90 -0.61
C ILE A 191 -13.15 -21.18 -1.78
N ARG A 192 -12.89 -21.91 -2.87
CA ARG A 192 -12.30 -21.33 -4.09
C ARG A 192 -13.38 -20.64 -4.91
N VAL A 193 -13.13 -19.40 -5.30
CA VAL A 193 -13.97 -18.69 -6.26
C VAL A 193 -13.74 -19.25 -7.66
N THR A 194 -14.83 -19.48 -8.39
CA THR A 194 -14.80 -20.08 -9.74
C THR A 194 -15.27 -19.15 -10.84
N ASP A 195 -16.03 -18.09 -10.50
CA ASP A 195 -16.61 -17.15 -11.45
C ASP A 195 -15.89 -15.80 -11.41
N TYR A 196 -15.25 -15.44 -12.53
CA TYR A 196 -14.39 -14.27 -12.67
C TYR A 196 -14.85 -13.42 -13.86
N ALA A 197 -15.34 -12.22 -13.59
CA ALA A 197 -15.65 -11.23 -14.63
C ALA A 197 -14.39 -10.55 -15.18
N GLN A 198 -13.35 -10.42 -14.35
CA GLN A 198 -12.06 -9.85 -14.77
C GLN A 198 -10.91 -10.50 -14.00
N LEU A 199 -9.85 -10.91 -14.70
CA LEU A 199 -8.63 -11.48 -14.10
C LEU A 199 -7.38 -10.71 -14.57
N GLY A 200 -7.08 -9.60 -13.89
CA GLY A 200 -5.97 -8.72 -14.21
C GLY A 200 -4.78 -8.84 -13.24
N ASN A 201 -3.65 -8.24 -13.59
CA ASN A 201 -2.48 -8.23 -12.70
C ASN A 201 -2.64 -7.27 -11.51
N ARG A 202 -3.48 -6.24 -11.65
CA ARG A 202 -3.74 -5.21 -10.63
C ARG A 202 -5.14 -5.25 -10.04
N SER A 203 -6.07 -5.92 -10.72
CA SER A 203 -7.47 -5.99 -10.30
C SER A 203 -8.07 -7.32 -10.71
N ILE A 204 -8.86 -7.91 -9.82
CA ILE A 204 -9.71 -9.07 -10.08
C ILE A 204 -11.14 -8.65 -9.78
N ILE A 205 -12.06 -8.94 -10.70
CA ILE A 205 -13.50 -8.85 -10.43
C ILE A 205 -14.03 -10.28 -10.46
N PHE A 206 -14.65 -10.69 -9.37
CA PHE A 206 -15.16 -12.04 -9.20
C PHE A 206 -16.55 -12.01 -8.57
N ARG A 207 -17.33 -13.06 -8.82
CA ARG A 207 -18.62 -13.24 -8.17
C ARG A 207 -18.42 -13.93 -6.83
N VAL A 208 -18.94 -13.34 -5.76
CA VAL A 208 -18.90 -13.96 -4.43
C VAL A 208 -19.71 -15.26 -4.49
N PRO A 209 -19.14 -16.41 -4.12
CA PRO A 209 -19.86 -17.69 -4.14
C PRO A 209 -21.11 -17.68 -3.26
N ASP A 210 -22.12 -18.43 -3.67
CA ASP A 210 -23.32 -18.67 -2.87
C ASP A 210 -23.01 -19.67 -1.73
N GLY A 211 -23.82 -19.65 -0.67
CA GLY A 211 -23.70 -20.62 0.42
C GLY A 211 -22.56 -20.34 1.41
N LEU A 212 -22.00 -19.12 1.41
CA LEU A 212 -21.12 -18.69 2.50
C LEU A 212 -21.92 -18.57 3.80
N SER A 213 -21.41 -19.17 4.88
CA SER A 213 -21.99 -19.02 6.22
C SER A 213 -21.83 -17.57 6.72
N PRO A 214 -22.74 -17.06 7.58
CA PRO A 214 -22.62 -15.73 8.18
C PRO A 214 -21.42 -15.67 9.17
N ALA A 215 -20.23 -15.38 8.65
CA ALA A 215 -18.98 -15.36 9.40
C ALA A 215 -18.01 -14.33 8.82
N ALA A 216 -16.90 -14.11 9.52
CA ALA A 216 -15.75 -13.39 8.98
C ALA A 216 -14.90 -14.32 8.09
N TYR A 217 -14.39 -13.80 6.99
CA TYR A 217 -13.61 -14.52 5.99
C TYR A 217 -12.29 -13.81 5.73
N LYS A 218 -11.24 -14.61 5.66
CA LYS A 218 -9.94 -14.21 5.15
C LYS A 218 -9.92 -14.40 3.63
N VAL A 219 -9.55 -13.36 2.90
CA VAL A 219 -9.39 -13.43 1.44
C VAL A 219 -7.92 -13.69 1.10
N GLU A 220 -7.70 -14.71 0.27
CA GLU A 220 -6.38 -15.07 -0.24
C GLU A 220 -6.37 -15.12 -1.77
N VAL A 221 -5.28 -14.66 -2.39
CA VAL A 221 -4.99 -14.91 -3.80
C VAL A 221 -3.78 -15.83 -3.88
N ARG A 222 -3.98 -17.03 -4.42
CA ARG A 222 -2.92 -18.00 -4.68
C ARG A 222 -2.53 -17.94 -6.14
N ARG A 223 -1.24 -17.73 -6.40
CA ARG A 223 -0.67 -17.62 -7.74
C ARG A 223 0.62 -18.41 -7.84
N ARG A 224 0.82 -19.08 -8.97
CA ARG A 224 2.09 -19.72 -9.31
C ARG A 224 3.04 -18.74 -10.01
N PHE A 225 4.26 -18.66 -9.52
CA PHE A 225 5.37 -17.92 -10.12
C PHE A 225 6.37 -18.91 -10.73
N GLY A 226 6.54 -18.86 -12.05
CA GLY A 226 7.36 -19.84 -12.77
C GLY A 226 6.73 -21.24 -12.73
N LYS A 227 7.54 -22.29 -12.87
CA LYS A 227 7.04 -23.67 -13.01
C LYS A 227 6.57 -24.33 -11.71
N THR A 228 7.06 -23.88 -10.55
CA THR A 228 6.92 -24.67 -9.31
C THR A 228 6.45 -23.91 -8.09
N ARG A 229 6.53 -22.57 -8.08
CA ARG A 229 6.35 -21.81 -6.83
C ARG A 229 4.94 -21.24 -6.70
N LEU A 230 4.10 -21.90 -5.92
CA LEU A 230 2.85 -21.30 -5.45
C LEU A 230 3.14 -20.26 -4.36
N ALA A 231 2.53 -19.07 -4.45
CA ALA A 231 2.64 -18.01 -3.47
C ALA A 231 1.27 -17.41 -3.19
N THR A 232 1.04 -17.05 -1.93
CA THR A 232 -0.25 -16.57 -1.43
C THR A 232 -0.13 -15.13 -0.98
N GLY A 233 -0.99 -14.27 -1.53
CA GLY A 233 -1.28 -12.95 -0.98
C GLY A 233 -2.53 -13.01 -0.11
N THR A 234 -2.59 -12.20 0.93
CA THR A 234 -3.72 -12.12 1.87
C THR A 234 -4.19 -10.67 1.98
N LEU A 235 -5.50 -10.46 2.04
CA LEU A 235 -6.07 -9.15 2.35
C LEU A 235 -5.91 -8.91 3.86
N GLU A 236 -5.41 -7.74 4.23
CA GLU A 236 -5.12 -7.39 5.63
C GLU A 236 -6.38 -7.42 6.51
N ASN A 237 -7.50 -6.94 5.95
CA ASN A 237 -8.79 -6.92 6.63
C ASN A 237 -9.60 -8.19 6.32
N ALA A 238 -10.21 -8.75 7.36
CA ALA A 238 -11.25 -9.76 7.20
C ALA A 238 -12.53 -9.13 6.64
N LEU A 239 -13.27 -9.91 5.86
CA LEU A 239 -14.56 -9.50 5.32
C LEU A 239 -15.69 -10.28 5.99
N VAL A 240 -16.82 -9.65 6.25
CA VAL A 240 -17.97 -10.27 6.92
C VAL A 240 -19.04 -10.58 5.89
N VAL A 241 -19.62 -11.77 5.94
CA VAL A 241 -20.82 -12.11 5.19
C VAL A 241 -22.04 -11.61 5.97
N VAL A 242 -22.86 -10.80 5.31
CA VAL A 242 -24.15 -10.28 5.85
C VAL A 242 -25.30 -10.95 5.11
#